data_AF-A0A375I1J3-F1
#
_entry.id   AF-A0A375I1J3-F1
#
_cell.length_a   1.000
_cell.length_b   1.000
_cell.length_c   1.000
_cell.angle_alpha   90.00
_cell.angle_beta   90.00
_cell.angle_gamma   90.00
#
_symmetry.space_group_name_H-M   'P 1'
#
loop_
_entity.id
_entity.type
_entity.pdbx_description
1 polymer ?
#
loop_
_entity_poly.entity_id
_entity_poly.type
_entity_poly.pdbx_seq_one_letter_code
_entity_poly.pdbx_strand_id
1 'polypeptide(L)'
;MTLSLDEVRSIRFPMARKPNEDGYRASSVDKFMDELEISYADLVNENEKLKANAGSGEENAKLGQQVEQLNSQVASLGQENEQLRAQLNDLRSSSDQGSAAAAQLSGENEQLRARIAELQSQLQDAQNAATATSVQPAVSGEPQHIVVTTAEEAGPWAARLLEMSTREADQLVEEANRKAAEVQSSAESEAERIRSDARVQADQLVEEATQKAARLDYEARNTADRVTAEAQENAKRVTDEAQQRADALDGEVASKRTELLSALEAERDNLTASVSQLRGFESEYRSNIEGQIQRHLESLRSLSLRPTAGGQTPRLDALLGNQED
;
A
#
# COMPACT_ATOMS: atom_id res chain seq x y z
N MET A 1 -43.83 -25.58 -8.83
CA MET A 1 -45.04 -24.98 -8.25
C MET A 1 -45.20 -25.56 -6.86
N THR A 2 -44.75 -24.84 -5.84
CA THR A 2 -44.89 -25.22 -4.43
C THR A 2 -46.19 -24.63 -3.91
N LEU A 3 -46.99 -25.42 -3.18
CA LEU A 3 -48.21 -24.90 -2.54
C LEU A 3 -47.82 -23.75 -1.60
N SER A 4 -48.63 -22.70 -1.56
CA SER A 4 -48.45 -21.65 -0.57
C SER A 4 -48.93 -22.14 0.81
N LEU A 5 -48.43 -21.51 1.88
CA LEU A 5 -48.82 -21.84 3.25
C LEU A 5 -50.36 -21.75 3.45
N ASP A 6 -51.00 -20.80 2.80
CA ASP A 6 -52.45 -20.64 2.80
C ASP A 6 -53.18 -21.75 2.03
N GLU A 7 -52.55 -22.27 0.98
CA GLU A 7 -53.10 -23.38 0.19
C GLU A 7 -53.05 -24.68 0.99
N VAL A 8 -51.96 -24.93 1.74
CA VAL A 8 -51.81 -26.09 2.63
C VAL A 8 -52.81 -26.04 3.79
N ARG A 9 -53.05 -24.85 4.37
CA ARG A 9 -54.06 -24.61 5.43
C ARG A 9 -55.50 -24.85 4.96
N SER A 10 -55.77 -24.68 3.67
CA SER A 10 -57.10 -24.86 3.09
C SER A 10 -57.44 -26.34 2.81
N ILE A 11 -56.43 -27.22 2.82
CA ILE A 11 -56.63 -28.65 2.55
C ILE A 11 -57.34 -29.29 3.75
N ARG A 12 -58.53 -29.85 3.50
CA ARG A 12 -59.29 -30.59 4.52
C ARG A 12 -59.24 -32.08 4.24
N PHE A 13 -58.80 -32.84 5.23
CA PHE A 13 -58.81 -34.31 5.16
C PHE A 13 -60.15 -34.88 5.64
N PRO A 14 -60.73 -35.86 4.92
CA PRO A 14 -61.97 -36.52 5.35
C PRO A 14 -61.72 -37.41 6.57
N MET A 15 -62.59 -37.32 7.59
CA MET A 15 -62.52 -38.16 8.79
C MET A 15 -62.95 -39.61 8.47
N ALA A 16 -62.19 -40.61 8.92
CA ALA A 16 -62.58 -42.02 8.81
C ALA A 16 -63.92 -42.25 9.56
N ARG A 17 -64.91 -42.84 8.88
CA ARG A 17 -66.29 -42.97 9.39
C ARG A 17 -66.55 -44.30 10.11
N LYS A 18 -65.60 -45.23 10.09
CA LYS A 18 -65.74 -46.57 10.67
C LYS A 18 -64.53 -46.93 11.56
N PRO A 19 -64.73 -47.73 12.63
CA PRO A 19 -63.68 -48.08 13.58
C PRO A 19 -62.55 -48.99 13.03
N ASN A 20 -62.71 -49.55 11.81
CA ASN A 20 -61.72 -50.43 11.16
C ASN A 20 -61.09 -49.83 9.89
N GLU A 21 -61.25 -48.52 9.65
CA GLU A 21 -60.53 -47.82 8.57
C GLU A 21 -59.35 -47.06 9.19
N ASP A 22 -58.13 -47.49 8.84
CA ASP A 22 -56.88 -46.88 9.34
C ASP A 22 -56.71 -45.47 8.75
N GLY A 23 -57.23 -44.49 9.48
CA GLY A 23 -56.99 -43.07 9.25
C GLY A 23 -55.97 -42.52 10.23
N TYR A 24 -55.15 -41.56 9.78
CA TYR A 24 -54.34 -40.77 10.70
C TYR A 24 -55.24 -40.04 11.70
N ARG A 25 -54.82 -39.99 12.97
CA ARG A 25 -55.55 -39.26 14.01
C ARG A 25 -55.52 -37.77 13.67
N ALA A 26 -56.68 -37.12 13.64
CA ALA A 26 -56.81 -35.69 13.32
C ALA A 26 -55.84 -34.83 14.16
N SER A 27 -55.75 -35.08 15.47
CA SER A 27 -54.84 -34.35 16.35
C SER A 27 -53.35 -34.58 16.09
N SER A 28 -52.95 -35.68 15.45
CA SER A 28 -51.57 -35.93 15.03
C SER A 28 -51.26 -35.23 13.71
N VAL A 29 -52.24 -35.15 12.82
CA VAL A 29 -52.12 -34.40 11.56
C VAL A 29 -52.05 -32.90 11.84
N ASP A 30 -52.90 -32.38 12.73
CA ASP A 30 -52.90 -30.95 13.09
C ASP A 30 -51.56 -30.51 13.70
N LYS A 31 -51.00 -31.28 14.67
CA LYS A 31 -49.67 -30.99 15.24
C LYS A 31 -48.55 -31.00 14.20
N PHE A 32 -48.61 -31.94 13.26
CA PHE A 32 -47.63 -32.01 12.18
C PHE A 32 -47.79 -30.83 11.21
N MET A 33 -49.01 -30.37 10.96
CA MET A 33 -49.26 -29.17 10.15
C MET A 33 -48.75 -27.89 10.84
N ASP A 34 -48.87 -27.79 12.17
CA ASP A 34 -48.30 -26.67 12.95
C ASP A 34 -46.75 -26.66 12.86
N GLU A 35 -46.11 -27.83 12.98
CA GLU A 35 -44.64 -27.96 12.83
C GLU A 35 -44.17 -27.66 11.40
N LEU A 36 -44.92 -28.14 10.40
CA LEU A 36 -44.65 -27.82 8.99
C LEU A 36 -44.78 -26.32 8.73
N GLU A 37 -45.76 -25.66 9.34
CA GLU A 37 -45.96 -24.21 9.21
C GLU A 37 -44.77 -23.43 9.76
N ILE A 38 -44.32 -23.77 10.97
CA ILE A 38 -43.16 -23.14 11.60
C ILE A 38 -41.92 -23.35 10.72
N SER A 39 -41.67 -24.60 10.30
CA SER A 39 -40.49 -24.92 9.48
C SER A 39 -40.51 -24.23 8.11
N TYR A 40 -41.69 -24.05 7.50
CA TYR A 40 -41.81 -23.37 6.22
C TYR A 40 -41.64 -21.86 6.37
N ALA A 41 -42.18 -21.26 7.44
CA ALA A 41 -41.95 -19.85 7.77
C ALA A 41 -40.47 -19.58 8.03
N ASP A 42 -39.79 -20.47 8.76
CA ASP A 42 -38.34 -20.40 8.98
C ASP A 42 -37.55 -20.53 7.68
N LEU A 43 -37.92 -21.47 6.80
CA LEU A 43 -37.27 -21.66 5.50
C LEU A 43 -37.45 -20.47 4.55
N VAL A 44 -38.63 -19.83 4.59
CA VAL A 44 -38.91 -18.60 3.82
C VAL A 44 -38.09 -17.44 4.36
N ASN A 45 -38.07 -17.24 5.69
CA ASN A 45 -37.26 -16.22 6.35
C ASN A 45 -35.75 -16.43 6.09
N GLU A 46 -35.28 -17.67 6.11
CA GLU A 46 -33.90 -18.02 5.77
C GLU A 46 -33.60 -17.74 4.30
N ASN A 47 -34.51 -18.08 3.37
CA ASN A 47 -34.36 -17.72 1.96
C ASN A 47 -34.35 -16.21 1.73
N GLU A 48 -35.18 -15.44 2.43
CA GLU A 48 -35.17 -13.99 2.39
C GLU A 48 -33.88 -13.40 2.95
N LYS A 49 -33.38 -13.93 4.08
CA LYS A 49 -32.07 -13.56 4.64
C LYS A 49 -30.92 -13.92 3.69
N LEU A 50 -30.95 -15.08 3.06
CA LEU A 50 -29.94 -15.50 2.08
C LEU A 50 -29.98 -14.63 0.83
N LYS A 51 -31.17 -14.22 0.36
CA LYS A 51 -31.31 -13.25 -0.74
C LYS A 51 -30.84 -11.85 -0.34
N ALA A 52 -31.10 -11.41 0.89
CA ALA A 52 -30.60 -10.15 1.41
C ALA A 52 -29.06 -10.16 1.56
N ASN A 53 -28.50 -11.28 2.03
CA ASN A 53 -27.06 -11.50 2.02
C ASN A 53 -26.49 -11.63 0.61
N ALA A 54 -27.20 -12.20 -0.35
CA ALA A 54 -26.82 -12.16 -1.77
C ALA A 54 -26.89 -10.74 -2.36
N GLY A 55 -27.60 -9.81 -1.71
CA GLY A 55 -27.54 -8.37 -1.96
C GLY A 55 -26.15 -7.75 -1.68
N SER A 56 -25.30 -8.42 -0.89
CA SER A 56 -23.85 -8.15 -0.84
C SER A 56 -23.13 -8.39 -2.18
N GLY A 57 -23.83 -8.95 -3.19
CA GLY A 57 -23.38 -9.00 -4.57
C GLY A 57 -23.11 -7.61 -5.17
N GLU A 58 -23.82 -6.56 -4.73
CA GLU A 58 -23.50 -5.18 -5.11
C GLU A 58 -22.20 -4.68 -4.48
N GLU A 59 -21.93 -5.07 -3.23
CA GLU A 59 -20.70 -4.72 -2.53
C GLU A 59 -19.50 -5.50 -3.11
N ASN A 60 -19.67 -6.77 -3.43
CA ASN A 60 -18.70 -7.57 -4.19
C ASN A 60 -18.49 -7.03 -5.62
N ALA A 61 -19.54 -6.50 -6.27
CA ALA A 61 -19.41 -5.86 -7.57
C ALA A 61 -18.63 -4.53 -7.49
N LYS A 62 -18.88 -3.73 -6.45
CA LYS A 62 -18.11 -2.49 -6.18
C LYS A 62 -16.66 -2.79 -5.85
N LEU A 63 -16.40 -3.79 -5.01
CA LEU A 63 -15.05 -4.25 -4.69
C LEU A 63 -14.35 -4.77 -5.96
N GLY A 64 -15.04 -5.52 -6.82
CA GLY A 64 -14.52 -5.97 -8.11
C GLY A 64 -14.16 -4.80 -9.04
N GLN A 65 -15.02 -3.78 -9.14
CA GLN A 65 -14.74 -2.57 -9.92
C GLN A 65 -13.53 -1.80 -9.35
N GLN A 66 -13.41 -1.72 -8.03
CA GLN A 66 -12.29 -1.04 -7.38
C GLN A 66 -10.97 -1.80 -7.58
N VAL A 67 -10.99 -3.13 -7.54
CA VAL A 67 -9.82 -3.97 -7.86
C VAL A 67 -9.39 -3.78 -9.31
N GLU A 68 -10.34 -3.72 -10.25
CA GLU A 68 -10.03 -3.49 -11.67
C GLU A 68 -9.43 -2.08 -11.89
N GLN A 69 -9.98 -1.06 -11.22
CA GLN A 69 -9.41 0.30 -11.26
C GLN A 69 -7.99 0.33 -10.70
N LEU A 70 -7.76 -0.29 -9.54
CA LEU A 70 -6.43 -0.36 -8.93
C LEU A 70 -5.44 -1.12 -9.83
N ASN A 71 -5.86 -2.22 -10.45
CA ASN A 71 -5.02 -2.95 -11.40
C ASN A 71 -4.64 -2.11 -12.61
N SER A 72 -5.60 -1.35 -13.16
CA SER A 72 -5.32 -0.43 -14.28
C SER A 72 -4.33 0.68 -13.89
N GLN A 73 -4.43 1.20 -12.67
CA GLN A 73 -3.53 2.22 -12.15
C GLN A 73 -2.12 1.68 -11.87
N VAL A 74 -2.01 0.45 -11.35
CA VAL A 74 -0.73 -0.23 -11.18
C VAL A 74 -0.06 -0.47 -12.54
N ALA A 75 -0.82 -0.86 -13.56
CA ALA A 75 -0.29 -1.03 -14.91
C ALA A 75 0.22 0.30 -15.50
N SER A 76 -0.52 1.40 -15.34
CA SER A 76 -0.08 2.73 -15.83
C SER A 76 1.16 3.23 -15.10
N LEU A 77 1.21 3.08 -13.77
CA LEU A 77 2.39 3.45 -12.97
C LEU A 77 3.60 2.55 -13.30
N GLY A 78 3.37 1.30 -13.67
CA GLY A 78 4.41 0.40 -14.16
C GLY A 78 5.04 0.90 -15.46
N GLN A 79 4.21 1.29 -16.43
CA GLN A 79 4.67 1.86 -17.70
C GLN A 79 5.41 3.19 -17.50
N GLU A 80 4.91 4.07 -16.63
CA GLU A 80 5.57 5.33 -16.30
C GLU A 80 6.94 5.10 -15.65
N ASN A 81 7.05 4.14 -14.72
CA ASN A 81 8.34 3.79 -14.12
C ASN A 81 9.34 3.22 -15.14
N GLU A 82 8.89 2.41 -16.09
CA GLU A 82 9.75 1.95 -17.19
C GLU A 82 10.21 3.10 -18.07
N GLN A 83 9.32 4.04 -18.40
CA GLN A 83 9.66 5.24 -19.16
C GLN A 83 10.67 6.13 -18.43
N LEU A 84 10.45 6.39 -17.14
CA LEU A 84 11.37 7.18 -16.32
C LEU A 84 12.74 6.49 -16.19
N ARG A 85 12.77 5.17 -16.05
CA ARG A 85 14.03 4.40 -16.04
C ARG A 85 14.77 4.49 -17.37
N ALA A 86 14.06 4.43 -18.50
CA ALA A 86 14.66 4.62 -19.82
C ALA A 86 15.25 6.03 -19.96
N GLN A 87 14.49 7.07 -19.56
CA GLN A 87 14.97 8.46 -19.58
C GLN A 87 16.22 8.64 -18.71
N LEU A 88 16.24 8.10 -17.48
CA LEU A 88 17.41 8.18 -16.61
C LEU A 88 18.64 7.50 -17.22
N ASN A 89 18.45 6.38 -17.93
CA ASN A 89 19.54 5.70 -18.62
C ASN A 89 20.06 6.54 -19.79
N ASP A 90 19.18 7.17 -20.56
CA ASP A 90 19.56 8.06 -21.66
C ASP A 90 20.31 9.30 -21.14
N LEU A 91 19.82 9.95 -20.07
CA LEU A 91 20.53 11.06 -19.43
C LEU A 91 21.89 10.64 -18.90
N ARG A 92 21.99 9.44 -18.30
CA ARG A 92 23.27 8.92 -17.83
C ARG A 92 24.25 8.67 -18.97
N SER A 93 23.77 8.08 -20.06
CA SER A 93 24.60 7.84 -21.25
C SER A 93 25.08 9.13 -21.90
N SER A 94 24.24 10.16 -21.97
CA SER A 94 24.63 11.47 -22.48
C SER A 94 25.62 12.19 -21.55
N SER A 95 25.45 12.06 -20.22
CA SER A 95 26.42 12.57 -19.24
C SER A 95 27.78 11.87 -19.37
N ASP A 96 27.79 10.54 -19.52
CA ASP A 96 29.02 9.76 -19.69
C ASP A 96 29.73 10.12 -21.01
N GLN A 97 28.97 10.34 -22.10
CA GLN A 97 29.50 10.86 -23.36
C GLN A 97 30.09 12.26 -23.21
N GLY A 98 29.42 13.16 -22.49
CA GLY A 98 29.93 14.50 -22.21
C GLY A 98 31.23 14.48 -21.39
N SER A 99 31.30 13.59 -20.39
CA SER A 99 32.52 13.38 -19.59
C SER A 99 33.67 12.82 -20.44
N ALA A 100 33.40 11.85 -21.30
CA ALA A 100 34.40 11.30 -22.21
C ALA A 100 34.92 12.35 -23.21
N ALA A 101 34.02 13.15 -23.79
CA ALA A 101 34.40 14.24 -24.68
C ALA A 101 35.23 15.31 -23.96
N ALA A 102 34.88 15.66 -22.72
CA ALA A 102 35.66 16.59 -21.90
C ALA A 102 37.06 16.05 -21.58
N ALA A 103 37.19 14.75 -21.27
CA ALA A 103 38.47 14.12 -21.05
C ALA A 103 39.34 14.09 -22.31
N GLN A 104 38.75 13.84 -23.48
CA GLN A 104 39.43 13.90 -24.77
C GLN A 104 39.95 15.31 -25.07
N LEU A 105 39.09 16.33 -24.95
CA LEU A 105 39.47 17.73 -25.17
C LEU A 105 40.54 18.20 -24.17
N SER A 106 40.48 17.74 -22.92
CA SER A 106 41.54 18.01 -21.93
C SER A 106 42.87 17.41 -22.37
N GLY A 107 42.87 16.14 -22.80
CA GLY A 107 44.07 15.47 -23.30
C GLY A 107 44.65 16.13 -24.56
N GLU A 108 43.81 16.54 -25.50
CA GLU A 108 44.25 17.32 -26.68
C GLU A 108 44.84 18.68 -26.29
N ASN A 109 44.23 19.39 -25.35
CA ASN A 109 44.78 20.65 -24.84
C ASN A 109 46.15 20.47 -24.19
N GLU A 110 46.35 19.38 -23.46
CA GLU A 110 47.63 19.06 -22.82
C GLU A 110 48.70 18.73 -23.88
N GLN A 111 48.34 17.99 -24.93
CA GLN A 111 49.22 17.73 -26.07
C GLN A 111 49.57 19.02 -26.84
N LEU A 112 48.60 19.90 -27.10
CA LEU A 112 48.83 21.18 -27.76
C LEU A 112 49.75 22.08 -26.92
N ARG A 113 49.55 22.11 -25.60
CA ARG A 113 50.45 22.84 -24.67
C ARG A 113 51.87 22.29 -24.71
N ALA A 114 52.04 20.96 -24.72
CA ALA A 114 53.35 20.34 -24.85
C ALA A 114 54.02 20.70 -26.19
N ARG A 115 53.25 20.72 -27.30
CA ARG A 115 53.76 21.10 -28.63
C ARG A 115 54.17 22.57 -28.71
N ILE A 116 53.41 23.46 -28.08
CA ILE A 116 53.76 24.89 -27.97
C ILE A 116 55.06 25.05 -27.18
N ALA A 117 55.21 24.35 -26.05
CA ALA A 117 56.44 24.40 -25.26
C ALA A 117 57.66 23.89 -26.04
N GLU A 118 57.50 22.81 -26.80
CA GLU A 118 58.56 22.28 -27.68
C GLU A 118 58.97 23.29 -28.76
N LEU A 119 58.00 23.91 -29.45
CA LEU A 119 58.26 24.95 -30.46
C LEU A 119 58.92 26.20 -29.86
N GLN A 120 58.50 26.60 -28.65
CA GLN A 120 59.15 27.70 -27.93
C GLN A 120 60.61 27.38 -27.60
N SER A 121 60.92 26.16 -27.16
CA SER A 121 62.31 25.73 -26.94
C SER A 121 63.13 25.81 -28.23
N GLN A 122 62.61 25.32 -29.35
CA GLN A 122 63.30 25.38 -30.65
C GLN A 122 63.56 26.82 -31.11
N LEU A 123 62.59 27.72 -30.91
CA LEU A 123 62.76 29.14 -31.20
C LEU A 123 63.83 29.78 -30.31
N GLN A 124 63.86 29.42 -29.03
CA GLN A 124 64.86 29.93 -28.09
C GLN A 124 66.26 29.41 -28.41
N ASP A 125 66.40 28.15 -28.81
CA ASP A 125 67.66 27.58 -29.29
C ASP A 125 68.14 28.25 -30.59
N ALA A 126 67.22 28.53 -31.53
CA ALA A 126 67.53 29.25 -32.76
C ALA A 126 67.94 30.71 -32.49
N GLN A 127 67.27 31.39 -31.56
CA GLN A 127 67.65 32.74 -31.11
C GLN A 127 69.01 32.73 -30.42
N ASN A 128 69.26 31.75 -29.54
CA ASN A 128 70.55 31.58 -28.87
C ASN A 128 71.67 31.28 -29.86
N ALA A 129 71.42 30.45 -30.88
CA ALA A 129 72.36 30.18 -31.97
C ALA A 129 72.64 31.44 -32.82
N ALA A 130 71.60 32.25 -33.10
CA ALA A 130 71.76 33.53 -33.78
C ALA A 130 72.57 34.54 -32.94
N THR A 131 72.38 34.58 -31.61
CA THR A 131 73.19 35.42 -30.71
C THR A 131 74.58 34.86 -30.43
N ALA A 132 74.78 33.55 -30.49
CA ALA A 132 76.12 32.94 -30.41
C ALA A 132 76.94 33.21 -31.68
N THR A 133 76.28 33.46 -32.81
CA THR A 133 76.92 33.88 -34.07
C THR A 133 77.31 35.36 -34.08
N SER A 134 76.85 36.18 -33.12
CA SER A 134 77.25 37.60 -33.02
C SER A 134 78.42 37.88 -32.07
N VAL A 135 79.08 36.86 -31.51
CA VAL A 135 80.23 37.04 -30.58
C VAL A 135 81.42 36.12 -30.89
N GLN A 136 81.93 36.11 -32.13
CA GLN A 136 83.37 35.98 -32.42
C GLN A 136 83.67 36.18 -33.92
N PRO A 137 84.82 36.77 -34.27
CA PRO A 137 85.16 37.15 -35.64
C PRO A 137 85.62 35.92 -36.41
N ALA A 138 84.77 35.39 -37.29
CA ALA A 138 85.17 34.46 -38.34
C ALA A 138 85.37 35.25 -39.64
N VAL A 139 86.63 35.57 -39.89
CA VAL A 139 87.18 35.75 -41.24
C VAL A 139 86.86 34.53 -42.11
N SER A 140 86.80 34.74 -43.43
CA SER A 140 86.65 33.76 -44.53
C SER A 140 85.23 33.36 -44.95
N GLY A 141 84.61 34.25 -45.72
CA GLY A 141 83.56 33.95 -46.68
C GLY A 141 83.46 35.13 -47.64
N GLU A 142 84.10 35.05 -48.80
CA GLU A 142 84.14 36.08 -49.84
C GLU A 142 82.73 36.59 -50.21
N PRO A 143 82.42 37.87 -49.97
CA PRO A 143 81.41 38.59 -50.73
C PRO A 143 82.11 39.15 -51.97
N GLN A 144 81.74 38.63 -53.15
CA GLN A 144 82.18 39.18 -54.43
C GLN A 144 81.71 40.64 -54.54
N HIS A 145 82.67 41.55 -54.42
CA HIS A 145 82.45 42.97 -54.56
C HIS A 145 82.36 43.30 -56.05
N ILE A 146 81.15 43.59 -56.54
CA ILE A 146 80.98 44.33 -57.79
C ILE A 146 81.43 45.76 -57.49
N VAL A 147 82.64 46.10 -57.92
CA VAL A 147 83.13 47.48 -57.87
C VAL A 147 82.53 48.20 -59.06
N VAL A 148 81.51 49.03 -58.80
CA VAL A 148 81.17 50.09 -59.74
C VAL A 148 82.21 51.17 -59.55
N THR A 149 83.22 51.17 -60.43
CA THR A 149 84.30 52.17 -60.43
C THR A 149 83.78 53.48 -61.00
N THR A 150 83.17 54.29 -60.13
CA THR A 150 83.09 55.77 -60.12
C THR A 150 82.43 56.16 -58.79
N ALA A 151 82.77 57.16 -58.00
CA ALA A 151 83.91 58.07 -57.82
C ALA A 151 83.71 58.66 -56.39
N GLU A 152 84.77 59.19 -55.80
CA GLU A 152 84.98 59.78 -54.46
C GLU A 152 83.90 60.69 -53.80
N GLU A 153 82.66 60.74 -54.27
CA GLU A 153 81.58 61.58 -53.70
C GLU A 153 80.54 60.81 -52.86
N ALA A 154 80.61 59.47 -52.77
CA ALA A 154 79.60 58.65 -52.09
C ALA A 154 79.89 58.31 -50.62
N GLY A 155 81.11 58.48 -50.11
CA GLY A 155 81.49 58.13 -48.73
C GLY A 155 80.76 58.94 -47.63
N PRO A 156 80.65 60.28 -47.76
CA PRO A 156 79.89 61.11 -46.83
C PRO A 156 78.39 60.83 -46.90
N TRP A 157 77.88 60.54 -48.10
CA TRP A 157 76.47 60.25 -48.34
C TRP A 157 76.05 58.87 -47.83
N ALA A 158 76.88 57.83 -47.99
CA ALA A 158 76.61 56.49 -47.46
C ALA A 158 76.60 56.45 -45.92
N ALA A 159 77.52 57.17 -45.26
CA ALA A 159 77.49 57.33 -43.80
C ALA A 159 76.25 58.11 -43.34
N ARG A 160 75.85 59.16 -44.07
CA ARG A 160 74.62 59.92 -43.81
C ARG A 160 73.36 59.08 -44.00
N LEU A 161 73.34 58.21 -45.01
CA LEU A 161 72.25 57.28 -45.28
C LEU A 161 72.14 56.24 -44.17
N LEU A 162 73.26 55.71 -43.68
CA LEU A 162 73.28 54.79 -42.55
C LEU A 162 72.83 55.48 -41.25
N GLU A 163 73.24 56.72 -40.99
CA GLU A 163 72.76 57.52 -39.85
C GLU A 163 71.25 57.83 -39.96
N MET A 164 70.77 58.13 -41.17
CA MET A 164 69.35 58.40 -41.43
C MET A 164 68.51 57.12 -41.30
N SER A 165 69.01 55.99 -41.80
CA SER A 165 68.39 54.67 -41.69
C SER A 165 68.37 54.15 -40.25
N THR A 166 69.44 54.37 -39.48
CA THR A 166 69.47 54.00 -38.06
C THR A 166 68.51 54.85 -37.24
N ARG A 167 68.43 56.17 -37.49
CA ARG A 167 67.38 57.02 -36.89
C ARG A 167 65.98 56.57 -37.25
N GLU A 168 65.74 56.22 -38.51
CA GLU A 168 64.44 55.74 -38.97
C GLU A 168 64.08 54.38 -38.33
N ALA A 169 65.07 53.49 -38.16
CA ALA A 169 64.91 52.23 -37.45
C ALA A 169 64.61 52.44 -35.96
N ASP A 170 65.34 53.31 -35.28
CA ASP A 170 65.10 53.64 -33.87
C ASP A 170 63.71 54.27 -33.68
N GLN A 171 63.30 55.16 -34.59
CA GLN A 171 61.95 55.72 -34.59
C GLN A 171 60.88 54.64 -34.79
N LEU A 172 61.06 53.73 -35.75
CA LEU A 172 60.14 52.61 -35.95
C LEU A 172 60.05 51.70 -34.73
N VAL A 173 61.16 51.45 -34.04
CA VAL A 173 61.18 50.66 -32.80
C VAL A 173 60.44 51.39 -31.69
N GLU A 174 60.65 52.69 -31.52
CA GLU A 174 59.93 53.52 -30.53
C GLU A 174 58.41 53.54 -30.81
N GLU A 175 58.02 53.69 -32.08
CA GLU A 175 56.62 53.63 -32.48
C GLU A 175 56.00 52.24 -32.28
N ALA A 176 56.73 51.17 -32.59
CA ALA A 176 56.30 49.80 -32.36
C ALA A 176 56.13 49.52 -30.86
N ASN A 177 57.08 49.95 -30.03
CA ASN A 177 57.01 49.82 -28.57
C ASN A 177 55.82 50.61 -27.99
N ARG A 178 55.58 51.83 -28.48
CA ARG A 178 54.42 52.64 -28.07
C ARG A 178 53.09 51.98 -28.43
N LYS A 179 52.96 51.45 -29.65
CA LYS A 179 51.77 50.69 -30.08
C LYS A 179 51.60 49.40 -29.27
N ALA A 180 52.69 48.69 -28.99
CA ALA A 180 52.66 47.49 -28.16
C ALA A 180 52.18 47.80 -26.73
N ALA A 181 52.69 48.88 -26.13
CA ALA A 181 52.26 49.34 -24.80
C ALA A 181 50.78 49.77 -24.79
N GLU A 182 50.30 50.44 -25.83
CA GLU A 182 48.89 50.83 -25.97
C GLU A 182 47.98 49.61 -26.09
N VAL A 183 48.33 48.65 -26.95
CA VAL A 183 47.59 47.39 -27.10
C VAL A 183 47.61 46.61 -25.78
N GLN A 184 48.75 46.51 -25.11
CA GLN A 184 48.86 45.83 -23.82
C GLN A 184 47.98 46.48 -22.75
N SER A 185 48.01 47.82 -22.63
CA SER A 185 47.16 48.55 -21.68
C SER A 185 45.66 48.36 -21.98
N SER A 186 45.27 48.37 -23.26
CA SER A 186 43.89 48.12 -23.66
C SER A 186 43.44 46.69 -23.36
N ALA A 187 44.30 45.70 -23.60
CA ALA A 187 44.05 44.30 -23.32
C ALA A 187 43.97 44.03 -21.81
N GLU A 188 44.82 44.66 -21.00
CA GLU A 188 44.79 44.57 -19.53
C GLU A 188 43.51 45.17 -18.96
N SER A 189 43.09 46.34 -19.47
CA SER A 189 41.83 46.98 -19.06
C SER A 189 40.61 46.12 -19.39
N GLU A 190 40.57 45.56 -20.61
CA GLU A 190 39.48 44.69 -21.03
C GLU A 190 39.46 43.36 -20.26
N ALA A 191 40.63 42.76 -20.01
CA ALA A 191 40.74 41.58 -19.17
C ALA A 191 40.25 41.85 -17.73
N GLU A 192 40.55 43.03 -17.17
CA GLU A 192 40.07 43.39 -15.84
C GLU A 192 38.56 43.60 -15.80
N ARG A 193 37.98 44.21 -16.84
CA ARG A 193 36.51 44.32 -16.97
C ARG A 193 35.85 42.95 -17.04
N ILE A 194 36.32 42.07 -17.91
CA ILE A 194 35.78 40.72 -18.05
C ILE A 194 35.90 39.94 -16.74
N ARG A 195 37.03 40.06 -16.03
CA ARG A 195 37.22 39.42 -14.71
C ARG A 195 36.28 40.00 -13.66
N SER A 196 36.07 41.31 -13.64
CA SER A 196 35.13 41.96 -12.72
C SER A 196 33.69 41.51 -13.00
N ASP A 197 33.28 41.52 -14.26
CA ASP A 197 31.93 41.12 -14.66
C ASP A 197 31.68 39.64 -14.36
N ALA A 198 32.64 38.77 -14.66
CA ALA A 198 32.55 37.34 -14.32
C ALA A 198 32.47 37.11 -12.80
N ARG A 199 33.18 37.90 -12.00
CA ARG A 199 33.09 37.83 -10.53
C ARG A 199 31.70 38.25 -10.03
N VAL A 200 31.19 39.38 -10.53
CA VAL A 200 29.84 39.85 -10.16
C VAL A 200 28.77 38.83 -10.55
N GLN A 201 28.87 38.23 -11.74
CA GLN A 201 27.94 37.18 -12.17
C GLN A 201 28.05 35.92 -11.30
N ALA A 202 29.26 35.53 -10.93
CA ALA A 202 29.47 34.38 -10.03
C ALA A 202 28.87 34.66 -8.65
N ASP A 203 29.08 35.85 -8.09
CA ASP A 203 28.54 36.25 -6.79
C ASP A 203 27.00 36.29 -6.82
N GLN A 204 26.41 36.83 -7.89
CA GLN A 204 24.96 36.82 -8.10
C GLN A 204 24.41 35.40 -8.19
N LEU A 205 25.07 34.51 -8.93
CA LEU A 205 24.64 33.12 -9.06
C LEU A 205 24.71 32.38 -7.72
N VAL A 206 25.76 32.62 -6.93
CA VAL A 206 25.89 32.06 -5.58
C VAL A 206 24.80 32.59 -4.66
N GLU A 207 24.50 33.88 -4.71
CA GLU A 207 23.42 34.47 -3.90
C GLU A 207 22.06 33.91 -4.30
N GLU A 208 21.76 33.80 -5.60
CA GLU A 208 20.52 33.16 -6.05
C GLU A 208 20.42 31.69 -5.64
N ALA A 209 21.50 30.93 -5.76
CA ALA A 209 21.54 29.52 -5.39
C ALA A 209 21.33 29.35 -3.88
N THR A 210 21.96 30.18 -3.05
CA THR A 210 21.81 30.15 -1.59
C THR A 210 20.40 30.57 -1.17
N GLN A 211 19.79 31.58 -1.81
CA GLN A 211 18.40 31.95 -1.56
C GLN A 211 17.42 30.85 -1.96
N LYS A 212 17.62 30.20 -3.13
CA LYS A 212 16.82 29.06 -3.57
C LYS A 212 16.94 27.88 -2.60
N ALA A 213 18.16 27.56 -2.17
CA ALA A 213 18.40 26.51 -1.19
C ALA A 213 17.69 26.81 0.14
N ALA A 214 17.79 28.04 0.65
CA ALA A 214 17.10 28.44 1.89
C ALA A 214 15.57 28.35 1.79
N ARG A 215 14.99 28.69 0.63
CA ARG A 215 13.54 28.52 0.38
C ARG A 215 13.14 27.05 0.37
N LEU A 216 13.89 26.21 -0.34
CA LEU A 216 13.64 24.77 -0.38
C LEU A 216 13.75 24.13 1.00
N ASP A 217 14.74 24.52 1.80
CA ASP A 217 14.90 24.05 3.17
C ASP A 217 13.72 24.47 4.05
N TYR A 218 13.23 25.71 3.90
CA TYR A 218 12.06 26.18 4.62
C TYR A 218 10.80 25.39 4.23
N GLU A 219 10.57 25.19 2.94
CA GLU A 219 9.43 24.40 2.43
C GLU A 219 9.52 22.93 2.86
N ALA A 220 10.70 22.32 2.81
CA ALA A 220 10.93 20.95 3.26
C ALA A 220 10.64 20.79 4.76
N ARG A 221 11.08 21.75 5.59
CA ARG A 221 10.76 21.75 7.02
C ARG A 221 9.27 21.91 7.27
N ASN A 222 8.62 22.87 6.61
CA ASN A 222 7.18 23.10 6.80
C ASN A 222 6.34 21.90 6.34
N THR A 223 6.74 21.24 5.26
CA THR A 223 6.07 20.02 4.79
C THR A 223 6.31 18.85 5.74
N ALA A 224 7.51 18.69 6.28
CA ALA A 224 7.80 17.70 7.31
C ALA A 224 6.97 17.95 8.59
N ASP A 225 6.91 19.19 9.07
CA ASP A 225 6.10 19.55 10.25
C ASP A 225 4.61 19.30 10.01
N ARG A 226 4.10 19.60 8.81
CA ARG A 226 2.72 19.28 8.44
C ARG A 226 2.46 17.78 8.41
N VAL A 227 3.30 17.00 7.75
CA VAL A 227 3.14 15.54 7.66
C VAL A 227 3.24 14.88 9.04
N THR A 228 4.14 15.36 9.90
CA THR A 228 4.25 14.84 11.26
C THR A 228 3.02 15.20 12.11
N ALA A 229 2.46 16.40 11.98
CA ALA A 229 1.21 16.77 12.63
C ALA A 229 0.03 15.91 12.16
N GLU A 230 -0.13 15.74 10.84
CA GLU A 230 -1.16 14.89 10.23
C GLU A 230 -1.02 13.42 10.67
N ALA A 231 0.22 12.91 10.74
CA ALA A 231 0.49 11.55 11.21
C ALA A 231 0.14 11.39 12.70
N GLN A 232 0.47 12.38 13.54
CA GLN A 232 0.13 12.36 14.97
C GLN A 232 -1.39 12.43 15.20
N GLU A 233 -2.11 13.26 14.44
CA GLU A 233 -3.56 13.35 14.52
C GLU A 233 -4.23 12.04 14.08
N ASN A 234 -3.77 11.44 12.98
CA ASN A 234 -4.27 10.14 12.53
C ASN A 234 -3.97 9.03 13.55
N ALA A 235 -2.78 9.01 14.14
CA ALA A 235 -2.42 8.04 15.16
C ALA A 235 -3.33 8.17 16.40
N LYS A 236 -3.60 9.40 16.85
CA LYS A 236 -4.55 9.67 17.95
C LYS A 236 -5.95 9.19 17.60
N ARG A 237 -6.46 9.57 16.43
CA ARG A 237 -7.79 9.15 15.96
C ARG A 237 -7.94 7.63 15.93
N VAL A 238 -6.96 6.91 15.37
CA VAL A 238 -6.99 5.44 15.32
C VAL A 238 -6.94 4.83 16.73
N THR A 239 -6.17 5.44 17.64
CA THR A 239 -6.09 4.98 19.04
C THR A 239 -7.43 5.20 19.76
N ASP A 240 -8.04 6.36 19.58
CA ASP A 240 -9.34 6.69 20.18
C ASP A 240 -10.45 5.79 19.61
N GLU A 241 -10.45 5.54 18.29
CA GLU A 241 -11.38 4.60 17.65
C GLU A 241 -11.18 3.17 18.17
N ALA A 242 -9.94 2.72 18.34
CA ALA A 242 -9.64 1.40 18.89
C ALA A 242 -10.11 1.28 20.34
N GLN A 243 -9.90 2.31 21.15
CA GLN A 243 -10.36 2.34 22.55
C GLN A 243 -11.89 2.32 22.62
N GLN A 244 -12.57 3.15 21.83
CA GLN A 244 -14.04 3.16 21.77
C GLN A 244 -14.61 1.80 21.35
N ARG A 245 -13.98 1.11 20.39
CA ARG A 245 -14.39 -0.24 19.98
C ARG A 245 -14.15 -1.26 21.08
N ALA A 246 -13.05 -1.16 21.83
CA ALA A 246 -12.78 -2.02 22.98
C ALA A 246 -13.85 -1.83 24.06
N ASP A 247 -14.14 -0.58 24.43
CA ASP A 247 -15.15 -0.25 25.44
C ASP A 247 -16.55 -0.72 25.02
N ALA A 248 -16.91 -0.57 23.74
CA ALA A 248 -18.17 -1.07 23.20
C ALA A 248 -18.25 -2.61 23.25
N LEU A 249 -17.18 -3.30 22.85
CA LEU A 249 -17.10 -4.76 22.92
C LEU A 249 -17.21 -5.26 24.36
N ASP A 250 -16.54 -4.59 25.32
CA ASP A 250 -16.63 -4.93 26.73
C ASP A 250 -18.06 -4.77 27.26
N GLY A 251 -18.77 -3.71 26.82
CA GLY A 251 -20.19 -3.51 27.12
C GLY A 251 -21.09 -4.62 26.56
N GLU A 252 -20.85 -5.05 25.31
CA GLU A 252 -21.56 -6.17 24.69
C GLU A 252 -21.29 -7.49 25.40
N VAL A 253 -20.03 -7.77 25.75
CA VAL A 253 -19.63 -8.98 26.47
C VAL A 253 -20.26 -9.01 27.86
N ALA A 254 -20.27 -7.88 28.58
CA ALA A 254 -20.94 -7.77 29.86
C ALA A 254 -22.45 -8.04 29.74
N SER A 255 -23.10 -7.46 28.73
CA SER A 255 -24.53 -7.66 28.47
C SER A 255 -24.85 -9.13 28.17
N LYS A 256 -24.12 -9.74 27.22
CA LYS A 256 -24.25 -11.18 26.90
C LYS A 256 -24.00 -12.07 28.11
N ARG A 257 -23.02 -11.74 28.95
CA ARG A 257 -22.76 -12.48 30.18
C ARG A 257 -23.96 -12.43 31.12
N THR A 258 -24.59 -11.28 31.30
CA THR A 258 -25.79 -11.17 32.13
C THR A 258 -26.98 -11.92 31.54
N GLU A 259 -27.16 -11.87 30.23
CA GLU A 259 -28.22 -12.62 29.53
C GLU A 259 -28.02 -14.14 29.67
N LEU A 260 -26.81 -14.64 29.45
CA LEU A 260 -26.50 -16.07 29.58
C LEU A 260 -26.64 -16.55 31.03
N LEU A 261 -26.25 -15.75 32.01
CA LEU A 261 -26.45 -16.09 33.42
C LEU A 261 -27.93 -16.13 33.78
N SER A 262 -28.71 -15.15 33.32
CA SER A 262 -30.17 -15.15 33.50
C SER A 262 -30.84 -16.36 32.86
N ALA A 263 -30.44 -16.72 31.64
CA ALA A 263 -30.92 -17.91 30.95
C ALA A 263 -30.54 -19.21 31.70
N LEU A 264 -29.30 -19.31 32.20
CA LEU A 264 -28.84 -20.45 32.97
C LEU A 264 -29.57 -20.57 34.32
N GLU A 265 -29.86 -19.45 34.97
CA GLU A 265 -30.65 -19.40 36.20
C GLU A 265 -32.08 -19.88 35.95
N ALA A 266 -32.72 -19.44 34.86
CA ALA A 266 -34.05 -19.89 34.46
C ALA A 266 -34.09 -21.39 34.14
N GLU A 267 -33.08 -21.92 33.43
CA GLU A 267 -32.96 -23.35 33.16
C GLU A 267 -32.76 -24.15 34.45
N ARG A 268 -31.92 -23.65 35.37
CA ARG A 268 -31.72 -24.25 36.70
C ARG A 268 -33.03 -24.29 37.50
N ASP A 269 -33.81 -23.21 37.49
CA ASP A 269 -35.13 -23.17 38.15
C ASP A 269 -36.12 -24.17 37.52
N ASN A 270 -36.15 -24.26 36.18
CA ASN A 270 -36.98 -25.22 35.47
C ASN A 270 -36.61 -26.69 35.78
N LEU A 271 -35.31 -27.00 35.77
CA LEU A 271 -34.82 -28.33 36.17
C LEU A 271 -35.16 -28.63 37.64
N THR A 272 -35.05 -27.65 38.52
CA THR A 272 -35.42 -27.79 39.94
C THR A 272 -36.91 -28.09 40.10
N ALA A 273 -37.78 -27.41 39.35
CA ALA A 273 -39.21 -27.67 39.31
C ALA A 273 -39.56 -29.04 38.72
N SER A 274 -38.87 -29.46 37.66
CA SER A 274 -39.03 -30.78 37.06
C SER A 274 -38.64 -31.90 38.04
N VAL A 275 -37.55 -31.72 38.78
CA VAL A 275 -37.12 -32.68 39.82
C VAL A 275 -38.13 -32.75 40.97
N SER A 276 -38.67 -31.61 41.42
CA SER A 276 -39.69 -31.61 42.48
C SER A 276 -40.98 -32.29 42.03
N GLN A 277 -41.40 -32.07 40.77
CA GLN A 277 -42.54 -32.75 40.16
C GLN A 277 -42.34 -34.26 40.07
N LEU A 278 -41.16 -34.73 39.62
CA LEU A 278 -40.84 -36.16 39.57
C LEU A 278 -40.85 -36.81 40.96
N ARG A 279 -40.34 -36.12 41.99
CA ARG A 279 -40.41 -36.60 43.39
C ARG A 279 -41.84 -36.66 43.91
N GLY A 280 -42.68 -35.70 43.51
CA GLY A 280 -44.12 -35.71 43.79
C GLY A 280 -44.80 -36.95 43.19
N PHE A 281 -44.60 -37.19 41.90
CA PHE A 281 -45.10 -38.39 41.22
C PHE A 281 -44.61 -39.67 41.86
N GLU A 282 -43.33 -39.75 42.26
CA GLU A 282 -42.79 -40.91 42.96
C GLU A 282 -43.49 -41.14 44.31
N SER A 283 -43.68 -40.09 45.10
CA SER A 283 -44.34 -40.19 46.41
C SER A 283 -45.80 -40.62 46.28
N GLU A 284 -46.54 -40.04 45.34
CA GLU A 284 -47.92 -40.42 45.05
C GLU A 284 -48.01 -41.87 44.55
N TYR A 285 -47.11 -42.27 43.66
CA TYR A 285 -47.04 -43.64 43.14
C TYR A 285 -46.75 -44.65 44.24
N ARG A 286 -45.77 -44.37 45.12
CA ARG A 286 -45.47 -45.22 46.29
C ARG A 286 -46.67 -45.32 47.22
N SER A 287 -47.33 -44.21 47.53
CA SER A 287 -48.55 -44.19 48.36
C SER A 287 -49.69 -44.98 47.74
N ASN A 288 -49.91 -44.86 46.42
CA ASN A 288 -50.93 -45.62 45.70
C ASN A 288 -50.63 -47.13 45.70
N ILE A 289 -49.38 -47.53 45.45
CA ILE A 289 -48.95 -48.93 45.56
C ILE A 289 -49.14 -49.44 46.97
N GLU A 290 -48.70 -48.69 47.97
CA GLU A 290 -48.86 -49.08 49.37
C GLU A 290 -50.35 -49.27 49.71
N GLY A 291 -51.21 -48.32 49.32
CA GLY A 291 -52.65 -48.43 49.48
C GLY A 291 -53.29 -49.58 48.68
N GLN A 292 -52.75 -49.93 47.50
CA GLN A 292 -53.20 -51.10 46.75
C GLN A 292 -52.80 -52.41 47.44
N ILE A 293 -51.55 -52.51 47.92
CA ILE A 293 -51.05 -53.67 48.68
C ILE A 293 -51.84 -53.82 49.98
N GLN A 294 -52.08 -52.73 50.72
CA GLN A 294 -52.90 -52.74 51.94
C GLN A 294 -54.32 -53.23 51.66
N ARG A 295 -54.97 -52.74 50.58
CA ARG A 295 -56.29 -53.23 50.15
C ARG A 295 -56.27 -54.72 49.78
N HIS A 296 -55.24 -55.19 49.07
CA HIS A 296 -55.10 -56.61 48.75
C HIS A 296 -54.88 -57.47 50.01
N LEU A 297 -54.08 -57.01 50.97
CA LEU A 297 -53.87 -57.70 52.25
C LEU A 297 -55.16 -57.77 53.09
N GLU A 298 -55.94 -56.68 53.16
CA GLU A 298 -57.23 -56.68 53.85
C GLU A 298 -58.26 -57.57 53.13
N SER A 299 -58.24 -57.60 51.78
CA SER A 299 -59.03 -58.57 51.00
C SER A 299 -58.63 -60.01 51.32
N LEU A 300 -57.34 -60.33 51.44
CA LEU A 300 -56.89 -61.67 51.81
C LEU A 300 -57.25 -62.03 53.26
N ARG A 301 -57.19 -61.06 54.18
CA ARG A 301 -57.58 -61.22 55.59
C ARG A 301 -59.08 -61.45 55.74
N SER A 302 -59.90 -60.70 55.00
CA SER A 302 -61.35 -60.87 54.94
C SER A 302 -61.76 -62.13 54.18
N LEU A 303 -60.91 -62.60 53.25
CA LEU A 303 -60.93 -63.98 52.75
C LEU A 303 -60.36 -64.96 53.80
N SER A 304 -60.68 -64.75 55.07
CA SER A 304 -60.46 -65.74 56.11
C SER A 304 -61.25 -66.98 55.71
N LEU A 305 -60.53 -68.03 55.32
CA LEU A 305 -61.03 -69.38 55.12
C LEU A 305 -61.66 -69.87 56.43
N ARG A 306 -62.92 -69.51 56.64
CA ARG A 306 -63.79 -70.18 57.60
C ARG A 306 -64.44 -71.32 56.82
N PRO A 307 -64.21 -72.59 57.16
CA PRO A 307 -64.84 -73.68 56.42
C PRO A 307 -66.34 -73.59 56.68
N THR A 308 -67.12 -73.27 55.64
CA THR A 308 -68.58 -73.37 55.73
C THR A 308 -68.92 -74.86 55.70
N ALA A 309 -69.06 -75.46 56.88
CA ALA A 309 -69.75 -76.72 57.03
C ALA A 309 -71.25 -76.41 56.98
N GLY A 310 -71.85 -76.52 55.80
CA GLY A 310 -73.27 -76.23 55.62
C GLY A 310 -73.69 -76.48 54.17
N GLY A 311 -73.91 -77.75 53.84
CA GLY A 311 -74.45 -78.14 52.54
C GLY A 311 -75.85 -77.60 52.31
N GLN A 312 -76.05 -76.93 51.18
CA GLN A 312 -77.35 -76.82 50.54
C GLN A 312 -77.16 -77.11 49.06
N THR A 313 -77.42 -78.37 48.72
CA THR A 313 -77.62 -78.85 47.36
C THR A 313 -78.80 -78.11 46.71
N PRO A 314 -78.72 -77.77 45.41
CA PRO A 314 -79.75 -77.02 44.72
C PRO A 314 -81.05 -77.83 44.61
N ARG A 315 -82.20 -77.17 44.79
CA ARG A 315 -83.52 -77.76 44.63
C ARG A 315 -83.75 -78.20 43.18
N LEU A 316 -83.60 -79.49 42.93
CA LEU A 316 -84.14 -80.24 41.78
C LEU A 316 -85.68 -80.35 41.82
N ASP A 317 -86.33 -79.75 42.82
CA ASP A 317 -87.76 -79.82 43.11
C ASP A 317 -88.62 -78.80 42.31
N ALA A 318 -87.98 -77.91 41.54
CA ALA A 318 -88.66 -76.90 40.72
C ALA A 318 -88.86 -77.33 39.24
N LEU A 319 -88.39 -78.52 38.85
CA LEU A 319 -88.40 -78.99 37.45
C LEU A 319 -89.28 -80.21 37.18
N LEU A 320 -90.01 -80.74 38.17
CA LEU A 320 -90.83 -81.96 38.03
C LEU A 320 -92.34 -81.78 38.28
N GLY A 321 -92.82 -80.55 38.52
CA GLY A 321 -94.20 -80.28 38.95
C GLY A 321 -95.08 -79.47 38.00
N ASN A 322 -94.67 -79.22 36.76
CA ASN A 322 -95.41 -78.36 35.81
C ASN A 322 -95.57 -79.00 34.42
N GLN A 323 -95.97 -80.27 34.40
CA GLN A 323 -96.64 -80.91 33.26
C GLN A 323 -97.83 -81.70 33.78
N GLU A 324 -98.95 -81.57 33.07
CA GLU A 324 -100.25 -82.25 33.20
C GLU A 324 -101.40 -81.44 33.86
N ASP A 325 -102.40 -81.23 32.99
CA ASP A 325 -103.76 -80.66 33.11
C ASP A 325 -103.98 -79.13 33.14
#